data_AF-A0A5N5P643-F1
#
_entry.id   AF-A0A5N5P643-F1
#
_cell.length_a   1.000
_cell.length_b   1.000
_cell.length_c   1.000
_cell.angle_alpha   90.00
_cell.angle_beta   90.00
_cell.angle_gamma   90.00
#
_symmetry.space_group_name_H-M   'P 1'
#
loop_
_entity.id
_entity.type
_entity.pdbx_description
1 polymer ?
#
loop_
_entity_poly.entity_id
_entity_poly.type
_entity_poly.pdbx_seq_one_letter_code
_entity_poly.pdbx_strand_id
1 'polypeptide(L)'
;MRCSITSLFTLLAGQGLWAQLAAAKQVYAHYMIGTVTAGSGHAELDIDQAIAMGIDAFALNVGNPTADWTIGTVTQLFNHASSTSFKLFFSLDLLQSPDITSFNTLLSDWLGHSSYLRYGAANYPLVSTFSVGANRPDYFSDWKKNDFAGEIYFVPNADTSQGYSDPDSWFAAWDLAVQGLLGWESAWPAAGTSPANVSSSQDSAVQTSAHNWGKTYMAPISTFQFKDCCGGDYYRIGESNLPQRMTELLSLAPDFAEIITWNDAGESHYIGNIWPEGQPSDILAYANNDDWPHSAWQPVIKSWIAAYKAGGDASSMSPPSGSAAVGAMWYRTIPKDAACGGGAKPDNWQSAADAVNYAVVVASGSAGSTIRVTSGGTVIRESTAVAGLNYGSATGLKLGAQKVELVSGDSVVLAANSLKNVVSDDPACNFNYQVAPLQ
;
A
#
# COMPACT_ATOMS: atom_id res chain seq x y z
N MET A 1 58.75 -50.68 -24.25
CA MET A 1 57.50 -50.97 -24.98
C MET A 1 56.36 -50.44 -24.11
N ARG A 2 55.44 -49.63 -24.67
CA ARG A 2 54.32 -48.90 -24.02
C ARG A 2 54.75 -47.66 -23.21
N CYS A 3 54.08 -46.51 -23.21
CA CYS A 3 52.96 -45.97 -24.00
C CYS A 3 52.94 -44.44 -23.72
N SER A 4 52.48 -43.65 -24.69
CA SER A 4 52.22 -42.20 -24.59
C SER A 4 51.21 -41.83 -23.50
N ILE A 5 51.19 -40.56 -23.05
CA ILE A 5 50.06 -39.63 -23.23
C ILE A 5 50.39 -38.25 -22.63
N THR A 6 50.21 -37.26 -23.48
CA THR A 6 50.18 -35.81 -23.29
C THR A 6 49.12 -35.40 -22.26
N SER A 7 49.41 -34.46 -21.36
CA SER A 7 48.37 -33.73 -20.61
C SER A 7 48.59 -32.23 -20.74
N LEU A 8 47.73 -31.64 -21.58
CA LEU A 8 47.48 -30.21 -21.65
C LEU A 8 46.65 -29.83 -20.40
N PHE A 9 47.21 -29.02 -19.50
CA PHE A 9 46.42 -28.32 -18.49
C PHE A 9 46.00 -26.97 -19.06
N THR A 10 44.81 -26.92 -19.67
CA THR A 10 44.06 -25.68 -19.89
C THR A 10 43.19 -25.46 -18.66
N LEU A 11 43.66 -24.64 -17.72
CA LEU A 11 42.82 -24.14 -16.63
C LEU A 11 41.90 -23.06 -17.22
N LEU A 12 40.61 -23.35 -17.31
CA LEU A 12 39.57 -22.39 -17.66
C LEU A 12 39.52 -21.28 -16.61
N ALA A 13 40.05 -20.11 -16.95
CA ALA A 13 39.53 -18.84 -16.43
C ALA A 13 38.25 -18.55 -17.22
N GLY A 14 37.09 -18.76 -16.62
CA GLY A 14 35.82 -18.58 -17.30
C GLY A 14 34.62 -18.57 -16.36
N GLN A 15 34.08 -17.37 -16.15
CA GLN A 15 32.68 -17.08 -15.86
C GLN A 15 32.22 -17.20 -14.41
N GLY A 16 32.68 -16.25 -13.59
CA GLY A 16 31.99 -15.80 -12.37
C GLY A 16 31.02 -14.64 -12.62
N LEU A 17 30.52 -14.47 -13.84
CA LEU A 17 29.38 -13.58 -14.14
C LEU A 17 28.09 -14.39 -14.02
N TRP A 18 27.76 -14.78 -12.78
CA TRP A 18 26.39 -15.19 -12.49
C TRP A 18 25.59 -13.92 -12.36
N ALA A 19 24.81 -13.64 -13.41
CA ALA A 19 23.78 -12.62 -13.41
C ALA A 19 23.00 -12.71 -12.10
N GLN A 20 23.08 -11.67 -11.27
CA GLN A 20 21.91 -11.25 -10.53
C GLN A 20 20.87 -10.91 -11.61
N LEU A 21 20.05 -11.89 -11.97
CA LEU A 21 18.73 -11.58 -12.50
C LEU A 21 18.10 -10.73 -11.41
N ALA A 22 18.12 -9.40 -11.60
CA ALA A 22 17.39 -8.50 -10.74
C ALA A 22 15.97 -9.07 -10.67
N ALA A 23 15.55 -9.51 -9.48
CA ALA A 23 14.18 -9.94 -9.30
C ALA A 23 13.29 -8.79 -9.78
N ALA A 24 12.30 -9.08 -10.61
CA ALA A 24 11.38 -8.06 -11.05
C ALA A 24 10.75 -7.44 -9.79
N LYS A 25 10.76 -6.10 -9.69
CA LYS A 25 10.11 -5.40 -8.58
C LYS A 25 8.64 -5.79 -8.54
N GLN A 26 8.16 -6.19 -7.36
CA GLN A 26 6.78 -6.60 -7.15
C GLN A 26 6.04 -5.61 -6.26
N VAL A 27 4.75 -5.45 -6.54
CA VAL A 27 3.83 -4.62 -5.74
C VAL A 27 2.69 -5.50 -5.27
N TYR A 28 2.45 -5.48 -3.96
CA TYR A 28 1.35 -6.19 -3.33
C TYR A 28 0.34 -5.18 -2.78
N ALA A 29 -0.86 -5.63 -2.45
CA ALA A 29 -1.80 -4.85 -1.64
C ALA A 29 -2.27 -5.66 -0.45
N HIS A 30 -2.29 -5.01 0.71
CA HIS A 30 -2.82 -5.58 1.94
C HIS A 30 -4.33 -5.76 1.82
N TYR A 31 -4.83 -6.96 2.03
CA TYR A 31 -6.24 -7.29 1.87
C TYR A 31 -6.78 -7.83 3.19
N MET A 32 -7.71 -7.08 3.80
CA MET A 32 -8.41 -7.49 5.01
C MET A 32 -9.37 -8.62 4.66
N ILE A 33 -9.10 -9.81 5.20
CA ILE A 33 -10.06 -10.91 5.07
C ILE A 33 -11.25 -10.62 5.97
N GLY A 34 -12.41 -10.54 5.35
CA GLY A 34 -13.73 -10.52 5.97
C GLY A 34 -14.69 -11.36 5.14
N THR A 35 -15.97 -11.35 5.49
CA THR A 35 -17.00 -12.06 4.72
C THR A 35 -17.10 -11.49 3.31
N VAL A 36 -16.99 -12.36 2.30
CA VAL A 36 -17.41 -12.10 0.92
C VAL A 36 -18.46 -13.12 0.54
N THR A 37 -19.64 -12.67 0.10
CA THR A 37 -20.77 -13.56 -0.17
C THR A 37 -20.45 -14.49 -1.33
N ALA A 38 -20.51 -15.81 -1.10
CA ALA A 38 -20.23 -16.80 -2.13
C ALA A 38 -21.10 -16.60 -3.38
N GLY A 39 -20.44 -16.47 -4.54
CA GLY A 39 -21.11 -16.27 -5.82
C GLY A 39 -21.55 -14.83 -6.11
N SER A 40 -21.15 -13.84 -5.29
CA SER A 40 -21.38 -12.42 -5.59
C SER A 40 -20.51 -11.89 -6.73
N GLY A 41 -19.38 -12.53 -7.01
CA GLY A 41 -18.38 -12.03 -7.97
C GLY A 41 -17.43 -10.97 -7.38
N HIS A 42 -17.54 -10.66 -6.08
CA HIS A 42 -16.79 -9.59 -5.43
C HIS A 42 -15.29 -9.92 -5.31
N ALA A 43 -14.94 -11.14 -4.91
CA ALA A 43 -13.55 -11.58 -4.79
C ALA A 43 -12.85 -11.60 -6.17
N GLU A 44 -13.58 -12.04 -7.20
CA GLU A 44 -13.15 -12.04 -8.59
C GLU A 44 -12.89 -10.60 -9.08
N LEU A 45 -13.84 -9.70 -8.83
CA LEU A 45 -13.74 -8.30 -9.23
C LEU A 45 -12.56 -7.59 -8.56
N ASP A 46 -12.29 -7.87 -7.27
CA ASP A 46 -11.15 -7.30 -6.57
C ASP A 46 -9.82 -7.73 -7.20
N ILE A 47 -9.66 -9.02 -7.50
CA ILE A 47 -8.47 -9.52 -8.19
C ILE A 47 -8.34 -8.93 -9.59
N ASP A 48 -9.42 -8.86 -10.37
CA ASP A 48 -9.40 -8.34 -11.74
C ASP A 48 -9.01 -6.85 -11.76
N GLN A 49 -9.52 -6.06 -10.81
CA GLN A 49 -9.13 -4.66 -10.66
C GLN A 49 -7.68 -4.52 -10.19
N ALA A 50 -7.22 -5.34 -9.25
CA ALA A 50 -5.83 -5.34 -8.79
C ALA A 50 -4.85 -5.68 -9.93
N ILE A 51 -5.15 -6.70 -10.74
CA ILE A 51 -4.42 -7.02 -11.97
C ILE A 51 -4.41 -5.81 -12.91
N ALA A 52 -5.56 -5.16 -13.11
CA ALA A 52 -5.67 -4.01 -13.99
C ALA A 52 -4.84 -2.81 -13.51
N MET A 53 -4.55 -2.70 -12.20
CA MET A 53 -3.63 -1.71 -11.62
C MET A 53 -2.16 -2.11 -11.74
N GLY A 54 -1.87 -3.37 -12.08
CA GLY A 54 -0.53 -3.93 -12.11
C GLY A 54 -0.04 -4.42 -10.74
N ILE A 55 -0.94 -4.65 -9.77
CA ILE A 55 -0.63 -5.32 -8.51
C ILE A 55 -0.37 -6.80 -8.81
N ASP A 56 0.64 -7.39 -8.16
CA ASP A 56 1.06 -8.77 -8.41
C ASP A 56 0.40 -9.77 -7.46
N ALA A 57 0.10 -9.34 -6.24
CA ALA A 57 -0.51 -10.20 -5.24
C ALA A 57 -1.33 -9.43 -4.19
N PHE A 58 -2.24 -10.14 -3.52
CA PHE A 58 -2.75 -9.71 -2.23
C PHE A 58 -2.00 -10.36 -1.07
N ALA A 59 -1.67 -9.54 -0.07
CA ALA A 59 -1.24 -9.96 1.26
C ALA A 59 -2.50 -10.13 2.12
N LEU A 60 -2.96 -11.37 2.27
CA LEU A 60 -4.23 -11.70 2.93
C LEU A 60 -4.06 -11.59 4.44
N ASN A 61 -4.55 -10.51 5.04
CA ASN A 61 -4.57 -10.32 6.48
C ASN A 61 -5.61 -11.25 7.12
N VAL A 62 -5.15 -12.17 7.97
CA VAL A 62 -6.02 -13.14 8.64
C VAL A 62 -5.89 -12.98 10.15
N GLY A 63 -6.97 -12.49 10.79
CA GLY A 63 -7.10 -12.42 12.25
C GLY A 63 -7.78 -13.62 12.90
N ASN A 64 -8.57 -14.39 12.14
CA ASN A 64 -9.21 -15.62 12.63
C ASN A 64 -9.07 -16.75 11.58
N PRO A 65 -8.03 -17.59 11.68
CA PRO A 65 -7.71 -18.56 10.63
C PRO A 65 -8.71 -19.72 10.51
N THR A 66 -9.57 -19.94 11.51
CA THR A 66 -10.49 -21.09 11.55
C THR A 66 -11.94 -20.71 11.24
N ALA A 67 -12.25 -19.42 11.08
CA ALA A 67 -13.62 -19.00 10.84
C ALA A 67 -14.10 -19.38 9.43
N ASP A 68 -15.36 -19.80 9.32
CA ASP A 68 -15.98 -20.19 8.03
C ASP A 68 -15.91 -19.07 6.99
N TRP A 69 -16.07 -17.80 7.41
CA TRP A 69 -15.96 -16.64 6.53
C TRP A 69 -14.52 -16.43 6.02
N THR A 70 -13.51 -16.70 6.85
CA THR A 70 -12.10 -16.67 6.43
C THR A 70 -11.86 -17.71 5.35
N ILE A 71 -12.23 -18.96 5.63
CA ILE A 71 -12.04 -20.09 4.71
C ILE A 71 -12.81 -19.84 3.40
N GLY A 72 -14.05 -19.35 3.50
CA GLY A 72 -14.89 -19.02 2.36
C GLY A 72 -14.29 -17.94 1.46
N THR A 73 -13.84 -16.82 2.01
CA THR A 73 -13.22 -15.73 1.23
C THR A 73 -11.88 -16.14 0.64
N VAL A 74 -11.01 -16.81 1.42
CA VAL A 74 -9.72 -17.34 0.94
C VAL A 74 -9.92 -18.30 -0.23
N THR A 75 -10.90 -19.21 -0.13
CA THR A 75 -11.23 -20.16 -1.19
C THR A 75 -11.65 -19.45 -2.48
N GLN A 76 -12.53 -18.43 -2.38
CA GLN A 76 -12.96 -17.65 -3.55
C GLN A 76 -11.78 -16.95 -4.23
N LEU A 77 -10.91 -16.28 -3.45
CA LEU A 77 -9.74 -15.59 -3.98
C LEU A 77 -8.78 -16.55 -4.68
N PHE A 78 -8.41 -17.68 -4.06
CA PHE A 78 -7.50 -18.65 -4.68
C PHE A 78 -8.10 -19.35 -5.91
N ASN A 79 -9.40 -19.64 -5.90
CA ASN A 79 -10.09 -20.22 -7.05
C ASN A 79 -10.01 -19.27 -8.25
N HIS A 80 -10.30 -17.99 -8.07
CA HIS A 80 -10.22 -17.03 -9.16
C HIS A 80 -8.77 -16.79 -9.60
N ALA A 81 -7.85 -16.61 -8.66
CA ALA A 81 -6.42 -16.44 -8.94
C ALA A 81 -5.81 -17.63 -9.70
N SER A 82 -6.40 -18.84 -9.62
CA SER A 82 -5.95 -20.01 -10.41
C SER A 82 -6.13 -19.83 -11.91
N SER A 83 -7.05 -18.95 -12.31
CA SER A 83 -7.36 -18.66 -13.71
C SER A 83 -6.60 -17.45 -14.26
N THR A 84 -5.77 -16.80 -13.44
CA THR A 84 -5.03 -15.57 -13.79
C THR A 84 -3.54 -15.70 -13.49
N SER A 85 -2.77 -14.63 -13.68
CA SER A 85 -1.37 -14.54 -13.23
C SER A 85 -1.22 -14.02 -11.80
N PHE A 86 -2.33 -13.59 -11.17
CA PHE A 86 -2.32 -12.97 -9.85
C PHE A 86 -1.94 -13.97 -8.76
N LYS A 87 -1.22 -13.49 -7.74
CA LYS A 87 -0.77 -14.31 -6.63
C LYS A 87 -1.43 -13.90 -5.32
N LEU A 88 -1.34 -14.76 -4.33
CA LEU A 88 -1.86 -14.53 -3.00
C LEU A 88 -0.84 -15.08 -2.00
N PHE A 89 -0.71 -14.42 -0.85
CA PHE A 89 0.04 -14.94 0.29
C PHE A 89 -0.62 -14.49 1.59
N PHE A 90 -0.26 -15.12 2.71
CA PHE A 90 -0.86 -14.77 4.00
C PHE A 90 -0.01 -13.75 4.76
N SER A 91 -0.70 -12.76 5.31
CA SER A 91 -0.24 -11.87 6.38
C SER A 91 -0.94 -12.28 7.68
N LEU A 92 -0.22 -12.90 8.61
CA LEU A 92 -0.80 -13.41 9.86
C LEU A 92 -1.00 -12.25 10.84
N ASP A 93 -2.23 -12.06 11.33
CA ASP A 93 -2.52 -11.06 12.37
C ASP A 93 -2.41 -11.68 13.77
N LEU A 94 -1.18 -11.61 14.31
CA LEU A 94 -0.85 -12.09 15.64
C LEU A 94 -1.35 -11.18 16.78
N LEU A 95 -1.92 -10.01 16.48
CA LEU A 95 -2.60 -9.20 17.49
C LEU A 95 -4.03 -9.70 17.72
N GLN A 96 -4.67 -10.28 16.69
CA GLN A 96 -5.98 -10.93 16.82
C GLN A 96 -5.90 -12.41 17.20
N SER A 97 -4.96 -13.17 16.61
CA SER A 97 -4.70 -14.58 16.96
C SER A 97 -3.25 -14.77 17.40
N PRO A 98 -2.94 -14.60 18.70
CA PRO A 98 -1.55 -14.53 19.17
C PRO A 98 -0.73 -15.82 19.03
N ASP A 99 -1.40 -16.97 18.94
CA ASP A 99 -0.72 -18.25 18.73
C ASP A 99 -0.50 -18.50 17.25
N ILE A 100 0.76 -18.42 16.78
CA ILE A 100 1.11 -18.66 15.38
C ILE A 100 0.70 -20.05 14.89
N THR A 101 0.64 -21.05 15.78
CA THR A 101 0.27 -22.42 15.39
C THR A 101 -1.22 -22.54 15.05
N SER A 102 -2.05 -21.58 15.47
CA SER A 102 -3.46 -21.49 15.05
C SER A 102 -3.63 -21.32 13.54
N PHE A 103 -2.59 -20.85 12.84
CA PHE A 103 -2.58 -20.68 11.39
C PHE A 103 -2.10 -21.93 10.64
N ASN A 104 -1.59 -22.96 11.33
CA ASN A 104 -0.90 -24.08 10.69
C ASN A 104 -1.79 -24.86 9.72
N THR A 105 -3.06 -25.08 10.05
CA THR A 105 -4.01 -25.75 9.16
C THR A 105 -4.24 -24.92 7.90
N LEU A 106 -4.56 -23.63 8.04
CA LEU A 106 -4.75 -22.73 6.91
C LEU A 106 -3.52 -22.68 6.00
N LEU A 107 -2.32 -22.57 6.58
CA LEU A 107 -1.09 -22.59 5.81
C LEU A 107 -0.90 -23.93 5.10
N SER A 108 -1.01 -25.05 5.80
CA SER A 108 -0.84 -26.38 5.21
C SER A 108 -1.78 -26.65 4.04
N ASP A 109 -3.01 -26.13 4.10
CA ASP A 109 -4.01 -26.28 3.05
C ASP A 109 -3.67 -25.49 1.77
N TRP A 110 -2.99 -24.34 1.89
CA TRP A 110 -2.85 -23.38 0.78
C TRP A 110 -1.42 -23.13 0.31
N LEU A 111 -0.38 -23.39 1.11
CA LEU A 111 1.02 -23.11 0.72
C LEU A 111 1.43 -23.83 -0.57
N GLY A 112 0.83 -24.99 -0.86
CA GLY A 112 1.06 -25.78 -2.08
C GLY A 112 0.33 -25.28 -3.33
N HIS A 113 -0.55 -24.29 -3.20
CA HIS A 113 -1.41 -23.84 -4.29
C HIS A 113 -0.64 -23.11 -5.41
N SER A 114 -1.05 -23.27 -6.67
CA SER A 114 -0.32 -22.73 -7.85
C SER A 114 -0.31 -21.19 -7.92
N SER A 115 -1.33 -20.56 -7.35
CA SER A 115 -1.43 -19.10 -7.19
C SER A 115 -0.85 -18.58 -5.88
N TYR A 116 -0.23 -19.44 -5.05
CA TYR A 116 0.49 -18.97 -3.87
C TYR A 116 1.78 -18.26 -4.28
N LEU A 117 2.04 -17.07 -3.74
CA LEU A 117 3.26 -16.31 -4.02
C LEU A 117 4.47 -17.03 -3.42
N ARG A 118 5.49 -17.24 -4.25
CA ARG A 118 6.76 -17.86 -3.86
C ARG A 118 7.92 -16.95 -4.22
N TYR A 119 8.97 -16.98 -3.41
CA TYR A 119 10.12 -16.11 -3.59
C TYR A 119 11.43 -16.74 -3.09
N GLY A 120 12.54 -16.12 -3.49
CA GLY A 120 13.89 -16.50 -3.09
C GLY A 120 14.46 -17.64 -3.94
N ALA A 121 15.76 -17.90 -3.78
CA ALA A 121 16.46 -18.94 -4.56
C ALA A 121 15.88 -20.35 -4.34
N ALA A 122 15.33 -20.61 -3.14
CA ALA A 122 14.68 -21.87 -2.80
C ALA A 122 13.20 -21.93 -3.23
N ASN A 123 12.64 -20.83 -3.75
CA ASN A 123 11.24 -20.73 -4.20
C ASN A 123 10.21 -21.13 -3.11
N TYR A 124 10.45 -20.66 -1.88
CA TYR A 124 9.58 -20.92 -0.74
C TYR A 124 8.34 -20.02 -0.76
N PRO A 125 7.20 -20.51 -0.24
CA PRO A 125 6.02 -19.68 -0.06
C PRO A 125 6.34 -18.46 0.82
N LEU A 126 5.92 -17.28 0.36
CA LEU A 126 6.06 -16.05 1.12
C LEU A 126 4.99 -16.00 2.22
N VAL A 127 5.39 -15.69 3.46
CA VAL A 127 4.45 -15.42 4.56
C VAL A 127 4.91 -14.13 5.24
N SER A 128 3.96 -13.24 5.53
CA SER A 128 4.20 -12.04 6.33
C SER A 128 3.35 -12.06 7.61
N THR A 129 3.47 -11.02 8.42
CA THR A 129 2.60 -10.79 9.58
C THR A 129 2.19 -9.33 9.61
N PHE A 130 0.98 -9.04 10.09
CA PHE A 130 0.59 -7.67 10.41
C PHE A 130 1.48 -7.08 11.52
N SER A 131 1.92 -7.90 12.47
CA SER A 131 2.91 -7.53 13.48
C SER A 131 3.52 -8.79 14.08
N VAL A 132 4.82 -8.79 14.37
CA VAL A 132 5.44 -9.82 15.21
C VAL A 132 5.08 -9.67 16.70
N GLY A 133 4.53 -8.51 17.09
CA GLY A 133 4.20 -8.18 18.48
C GLY A 133 5.41 -8.29 19.41
N ALA A 134 5.18 -8.79 20.62
CA ALA A 134 6.23 -8.99 21.63
C ALA A 134 7.01 -10.31 21.46
N ASN A 135 6.78 -11.05 20.37
CA ASN A 135 7.41 -12.34 20.15
C ASN A 135 8.90 -12.20 19.82
N ARG A 136 9.67 -13.22 20.21
CA ARG A 136 11.12 -13.28 20.02
C ARG A 136 11.47 -14.05 18.73
N PRO A 137 12.66 -13.85 18.14
CA PRO A 137 13.03 -14.50 16.89
C PRO A 137 13.00 -16.04 16.95
N ASP A 138 13.34 -16.63 18.11
CA ASP A 138 13.31 -18.08 18.33
C ASP A 138 11.90 -18.68 18.15
N TYR A 139 10.86 -17.95 18.56
CA TYR A 139 9.47 -18.33 18.35
C TYR A 139 9.17 -18.61 16.87
N PHE A 140 9.62 -17.71 15.99
CA PHE A 140 9.40 -17.83 14.54
C PHE A 140 10.35 -18.84 13.90
N SER A 141 11.63 -18.87 14.29
CA SER A 141 12.58 -19.83 13.71
C SER A 141 12.22 -21.28 14.07
N ASP A 142 11.78 -21.52 15.31
CA ASP A 142 11.35 -22.85 15.75
C ASP A 142 10.04 -23.26 15.09
N TRP A 143 9.05 -22.35 15.01
CA TRP A 143 7.80 -22.60 14.28
C TRP A 143 8.06 -23.01 12.83
N LYS A 144 8.83 -22.20 12.06
CA LYS A 144 9.15 -22.54 10.67
C LYS A 144 9.84 -23.90 10.57
N LYS A 145 10.82 -24.16 11.45
CA LYS A 145 11.60 -25.40 11.42
C LYS A 145 10.76 -26.63 11.76
N ASN A 146 9.95 -26.56 12.82
CA ASN A 146 9.23 -27.70 13.36
C ASN A 146 7.96 -28.00 12.57
N ASP A 147 7.28 -26.96 12.09
CA ASP A 147 5.95 -27.12 11.50
C ASP A 147 5.99 -27.07 9.96
N PHE A 148 7.03 -26.44 9.38
CA PHE A 148 7.16 -26.24 7.93
C PHE A 148 8.54 -26.59 7.38
N ALA A 149 9.34 -27.39 8.11
CA ALA A 149 10.69 -27.82 7.71
C ALA A 149 11.66 -26.68 7.32
N GLY A 150 11.38 -25.45 7.76
CA GLY A 150 12.14 -24.24 7.40
C GLY A 150 11.78 -23.66 6.03
N GLU A 151 10.76 -24.19 5.34
CA GLU A 151 10.42 -23.87 3.95
C GLU A 151 9.42 -22.71 3.84
N ILE A 152 9.68 -21.60 4.55
CA ILE A 152 8.89 -20.36 4.47
C ILE A 152 9.84 -19.19 4.18
N TYR A 153 9.49 -18.38 3.17
CA TYR A 153 10.13 -17.10 2.92
C TYR A 153 9.45 -16.03 3.79
N PHE A 154 9.97 -15.83 5.00
CA PHE A 154 9.28 -15.04 6.02
C PHE A 154 9.67 -13.55 5.97
N VAL A 155 8.69 -12.67 5.78
CA VAL A 155 8.84 -11.22 5.67
C VAL A 155 7.85 -10.52 6.61
N PRO A 156 8.08 -10.56 7.94
CA PRO A 156 7.14 -10.01 8.90
C PRO A 156 7.20 -8.49 9.02
N ASN A 157 6.11 -7.87 9.49
CA ASN A 157 6.16 -6.52 10.06
C ASN A 157 6.78 -6.55 11.46
N ALA A 158 7.94 -5.91 11.60
CA ALA A 158 8.70 -5.84 12.83
C ALA A 158 8.73 -4.45 13.48
N ASP A 159 7.93 -3.49 13.01
CA ASP A 159 7.98 -2.09 13.45
C ASP A 159 7.81 -1.90 14.96
N THR A 160 7.02 -2.76 15.60
CA THR A 160 6.76 -2.73 17.04
C THR A 160 7.73 -3.58 17.88
N SER A 161 8.65 -4.29 17.23
CA SER A 161 9.59 -5.16 17.91
C SER A 161 10.75 -4.40 18.55
N GLN A 162 11.29 -4.95 19.63
CA GLN A 162 12.45 -4.35 20.30
C GLN A 162 13.66 -4.31 19.36
N GLY A 163 14.29 -3.15 19.25
CA GLY A 163 15.52 -2.95 18.47
C GLY A 163 15.29 -2.53 17.03
N TYR A 164 14.05 -2.41 16.55
CA TYR A 164 13.76 -2.01 15.17
C TYR A 164 14.35 -0.64 14.76
N SER A 165 14.54 0.26 15.73
CA SER A 165 15.22 1.55 15.53
C SER A 165 16.75 1.44 15.31
N ASP A 166 17.33 0.26 15.52
CA ASP A 166 18.70 -0.10 15.17
C ASP A 166 18.68 -1.36 14.27
N PRO A 167 18.41 -1.18 12.96
CA PRO A 167 18.11 -2.31 12.09
C PRO A 167 19.26 -3.33 11.97
N ASP A 168 20.53 -2.91 12.02
CA ASP A 168 21.66 -3.83 11.95
C ASP A 168 21.71 -4.77 13.17
N SER A 169 21.56 -4.22 14.38
CA SER A 169 21.47 -5.03 15.61
C SER A 169 20.22 -5.92 15.60
N TRP A 170 19.11 -5.43 15.04
CA TRP A 170 17.90 -6.23 14.87
C TRP A 170 18.15 -7.42 13.95
N PHE A 171 18.71 -7.22 12.75
CA PHE A 171 19.00 -8.31 11.82
C PHE A 171 19.99 -9.32 12.40
N ALA A 172 20.99 -8.88 13.16
CA ALA A 172 21.90 -9.77 13.87
C ALA A 172 21.17 -10.74 14.82
N ALA A 173 20.09 -10.30 15.47
CA ALA A 173 19.28 -11.14 16.36
C ALA A 173 18.24 -11.99 15.61
N TRP A 174 17.78 -11.55 14.44
CA TRP A 174 16.67 -12.14 13.70
C TRP A 174 17.06 -12.91 12.43
N ASP A 175 18.36 -12.99 12.10
CA ASP A 175 18.86 -13.57 10.85
C ASP A 175 18.28 -14.96 10.51
N LEU A 176 18.20 -15.86 11.50
CA LEU A 176 17.64 -17.20 11.32
C LEU A 176 16.11 -17.22 11.21
N ALA A 177 15.46 -16.21 11.78
CA ALA A 177 14.00 -16.11 11.83
C ALA A 177 13.41 -15.55 10.53
N VAL A 178 14.12 -14.67 9.80
CA VAL A 178 13.55 -13.94 8.67
C VAL A 178 14.34 -14.05 7.36
N GLN A 179 13.63 -13.85 6.26
CA GLN A 179 14.17 -13.69 4.91
C GLN A 179 14.05 -12.24 4.42
N GLY A 180 13.23 -11.42 5.10
CA GLY A 180 13.10 -10.00 4.85
C GLY A 180 12.33 -9.30 5.95
N LEU A 181 12.03 -8.02 5.75
CA LEU A 181 11.16 -7.24 6.62
C LEU A 181 10.12 -6.47 5.81
N LEU A 182 8.93 -6.34 6.39
CA LEU A 182 7.88 -5.40 5.99
C LEU A 182 7.94 -4.20 6.94
N GLY A 183 8.01 -2.99 6.40
CA GLY A 183 7.70 -1.78 7.18
C GLY A 183 6.19 -1.56 7.25
N TRP A 184 5.72 -0.77 8.21
CA TRP A 184 4.29 -0.43 8.32
C TRP A 184 4.07 1.05 8.63
N GLU A 185 4.59 1.51 9.76
CA GLU A 185 4.43 2.86 10.29
C GLU A 185 5.07 3.94 9.41
N SER A 186 6.05 3.56 8.59
CA SER A 186 6.68 4.45 7.59
C SER A 186 5.78 4.78 6.39
N ALA A 187 4.58 4.20 6.28
CA ALA A 187 3.60 4.57 5.25
C ALA A 187 3.03 5.97 5.43
N TRP A 188 3.13 6.55 6.63
CA TRP A 188 2.57 7.85 6.95
C TRP A 188 3.56 8.67 7.78
N PRO A 189 3.33 9.99 7.94
CA PRO A 189 4.03 10.77 8.95
C PRO A 189 3.78 10.20 10.35
N ALA A 190 4.73 10.44 11.25
CA ALA A 190 4.53 10.13 12.66
C ALA A 190 3.31 10.89 13.19
N ALA A 191 2.53 10.24 14.06
CA ALA A 191 1.41 10.88 14.74
C ALA A 191 1.89 12.11 15.53
N GLY A 192 1.10 13.18 15.52
CA GLY A 192 1.46 14.42 16.19
C GLY A 192 0.42 15.51 16.01
N THR A 193 0.69 16.68 16.58
CA THR A 193 -0.26 17.80 16.63
C THR A 193 0.09 18.93 15.65
N SER A 194 0.88 18.64 14.63
CA SER A 194 1.28 19.61 13.61
C SER A 194 1.45 18.92 12.27
N PRO A 195 1.18 19.60 11.15
CA PRO A 195 1.40 19.02 9.84
C PRO A 195 2.84 18.56 9.67
N ALA A 196 3.01 17.32 9.21
CA ALA A 196 4.31 16.70 8.98
C ALA A 196 4.29 15.95 7.66
N ASN A 197 5.47 15.87 7.05
CA ASN A 197 5.69 15.11 5.83
C ASN A 197 6.14 13.69 6.18
N VAL A 198 5.86 12.74 5.30
CA VAL A 198 6.37 11.37 5.42
C VAL A 198 7.89 11.39 5.22
N SER A 199 8.56 10.34 5.68
CA SER A 199 10.02 10.21 5.57
C SER A 199 10.40 8.80 5.18
N SER A 200 11.33 8.67 4.25
CA SER A 200 11.97 7.40 3.88
C SER A 200 13.24 7.07 4.67
N SER A 201 13.53 7.81 5.74
CA SER A 201 14.77 7.63 6.52
C SER A 201 14.85 6.26 7.20
N GLN A 202 13.77 5.84 7.87
CA GLN A 202 13.69 4.51 8.48
C GLN A 202 13.73 3.42 7.41
N ASP A 203 13.00 3.57 6.30
CA ASP A 203 13.00 2.61 5.19
C ASP A 203 14.41 2.45 4.62
N SER A 204 15.14 3.54 4.42
CA SER A 204 16.51 3.52 3.93
C SER A 204 17.46 2.80 4.89
N ALA A 205 17.34 3.04 6.20
CA ALA A 205 18.15 2.37 7.21
C ALA A 205 17.85 0.85 7.26
N VAL A 206 16.57 0.47 7.23
CA VAL A 206 16.14 -0.94 7.24
C VAL A 206 16.56 -1.64 5.96
N GLN A 207 16.32 -1.04 4.79
CA GLN A 207 16.70 -1.62 3.50
C GLN A 207 18.22 -1.83 3.39
N THR A 208 19.01 -0.83 3.78
CA THR A 208 20.48 -0.94 3.76
C THR A 208 20.94 -2.10 4.63
N SER A 209 20.39 -2.21 5.85
CA SER A 209 20.73 -3.28 6.79
C SER A 209 20.24 -4.63 6.25
N ALA A 210 19.01 -4.72 5.74
CA ALA A 210 18.48 -5.94 5.12
C ALA A 210 19.42 -6.46 4.02
N HIS A 211 19.86 -5.58 3.12
CA HIS A 211 20.78 -5.93 2.04
C HIS A 211 22.16 -6.37 2.55
N ASN A 212 22.70 -5.74 3.60
CA ASN A 212 23.95 -6.16 4.24
C ASN A 212 23.85 -7.60 4.81
N TRP A 213 22.66 -8.01 5.24
CA TRP A 213 22.37 -9.35 5.76
C TRP A 213 21.81 -10.31 4.69
N GLY A 214 21.79 -9.91 3.41
CA GLY A 214 21.27 -10.73 2.32
C GLY A 214 19.76 -11.00 2.40
N LYS A 215 19.00 -10.06 2.96
CA LYS A 215 17.54 -10.09 3.17
C LYS A 215 16.86 -9.08 2.27
N THR A 216 15.55 -9.24 2.05
CA THR A 216 14.73 -8.29 1.29
C THR A 216 14.02 -7.28 2.17
N TYR A 217 13.68 -6.12 1.61
CA TYR A 217 12.83 -5.12 2.24
C TYR A 217 11.56 -4.85 1.43
N MET A 218 10.41 -4.90 2.12
CA MET A 218 9.10 -4.53 1.62
C MET A 218 8.68 -3.19 2.21
N ALA A 219 8.70 -2.15 1.39
CA ALA A 219 8.33 -0.81 1.84
C ALA A 219 6.82 -0.60 1.79
N PRO A 220 6.21 0.00 2.81
CA PRO A 220 4.78 0.27 2.83
C PRO A 220 4.46 1.61 2.13
N ILE A 221 3.28 1.68 1.49
CA ILE A 221 2.71 2.90 0.94
C ILE A 221 1.21 2.98 1.22
N SER A 222 0.74 4.14 1.66
CA SER A 222 -0.67 4.37 1.98
C SER A 222 -1.09 5.81 1.63
N THR A 223 -2.38 6.09 1.74
CA THR A 223 -2.98 7.40 1.50
C THR A 223 -2.93 8.27 2.74
N PHE A 224 -3.65 7.90 3.79
CA PHE A 224 -3.81 8.59 5.07
C PHE A 224 -4.37 7.58 6.08
N GLN A 225 -4.75 7.97 7.30
CA GLN A 225 -5.65 7.15 8.11
C GLN A 225 -6.72 8.02 8.77
N PHE A 226 -7.95 7.52 8.81
CA PHE A 226 -8.99 8.01 9.70
C PHE A 226 -9.77 6.80 10.22
N LYS A 227 -9.91 6.75 11.54
CA LYS A 227 -10.63 5.69 12.24
C LYS A 227 -11.58 6.33 13.24
N ASP A 228 -12.80 5.85 13.29
CA ASP A 228 -13.81 6.18 14.31
C ASP A 228 -14.65 4.92 14.61
N CYS A 229 -13.98 3.84 14.98
CA CYS A 229 -14.62 2.56 15.31
C CYS A 229 -13.72 1.68 16.15
N CYS A 230 -14.29 0.58 16.67
CA CYS A 230 -13.54 -0.53 17.27
C CYS A 230 -12.56 -0.10 18.39
N GLY A 231 -12.88 0.97 19.12
CA GLY A 231 -12.06 1.49 20.21
C GLY A 231 -10.92 2.44 19.80
N GLY A 232 -10.86 2.86 18.54
CA GLY A 232 -9.95 3.91 18.06
C GLY A 232 -10.71 5.08 17.45
N ASP A 233 -10.23 6.29 17.73
CA ASP A 233 -10.71 7.54 17.13
C ASP A 233 -9.48 8.41 16.83
N TYR A 234 -8.95 8.34 15.61
CA TYR A 234 -7.68 8.99 15.26
C TYR A 234 -7.59 9.39 13.79
N TYR A 235 -6.71 10.36 13.54
CA TYR A 235 -6.39 10.86 12.21
C TYR A 235 -4.87 10.89 11.99
N ARG A 236 -4.41 10.35 10.85
CA ARG A 236 -3.05 10.56 10.35
C ARG A 236 -3.10 11.33 9.05
N ILE A 237 -2.31 12.41 9.03
CA ILE A 237 -2.28 13.38 7.95
C ILE A 237 -2.04 12.73 6.58
N GLY A 238 -2.77 13.20 5.57
CA GLY A 238 -2.86 12.57 4.25
C GLY A 238 -2.86 13.52 3.07
N GLU A 239 -2.75 14.83 3.34
CA GLU A 239 -2.94 15.91 2.38
C GLU A 239 -1.93 15.81 1.22
N SER A 240 -0.69 15.39 1.48
CA SER A 240 0.31 15.13 0.43
C SER A 240 1.03 13.79 0.60
N ASN A 241 0.58 12.95 1.54
CA ASN A 241 1.28 11.72 1.91
C ASN A 241 1.44 10.76 0.72
N LEU A 242 0.34 10.37 0.05
CA LEU A 242 0.39 9.43 -1.07
C LEU A 242 1.42 9.82 -2.16
N PRO A 243 1.33 11.00 -2.81
CA PRO A 243 2.26 11.35 -3.89
C PRO A 243 3.69 11.64 -3.40
N GLN A 244 3.86 12.10 -2.16
CA GLN A 244 5.19 12.23 -1.57
C GLN A 244 5.82 10.86 -1.37
N ARG A 245 5.08 9.92 -0.77
CA ARG A 245 5.53 8.55 -0.55
C ARG A 245 5.85 7.83 -1.85
N MET A 246 5.05 8.03 -2.90
CA MET A 246 5.34 7.55 -4.25
C MET A 246 6.73 8.00 -4.72
N THR A 247 7.04 9.30 -4.57
CA THR A 247 8.32 9.87 -4.99
C THR A 247 9.49 9.31 -4.18
N GLU A 248 9.32 9.17 -2.87
CA GLU A 248 10.31 8.59 -1.97
C GLU A 248 10.62 7.14 -2.32
N LEU A 249 9.60 6.32 -2.59
CA LEU A 249 9.78 4.90 -2.91
C LEU A 249 10.32 4.66 -4.32
N LEU A 250 10.03 5.54 -5.28
CA LEU A 250 10.69 5.51 -6.58
C LEU A 250 12.20 5.76 -6.45
N SER A 251 12.60 6.70 -5.58
CA SER A 251 14.00 6.97 -5.30
C SER A 251 14.68 5.88 -4.46
N LEU A 252 13.99 5.33 -3.46
CA LEU A 252 14.52 4.30 -2.57
C LEU A 252 14.65 2.94 -3.28
N ALA A 253 13.73 2.66 -4.21
CA ALA A 253 13.69 1.43 -4.99
C ALA A 253 13.79 0.14 -4.14
N PRO A 254 12.86 -0.09 -3.20
CA PRO A 254 12.83 -1.32 -2.40
C PRO A 254 12.69 -2.59 -3.24
N ASP A 255 12.89 -3.75 -2.63
CA ASP A 255 12.71 -5.05 -3.30
C ASP A 255 11.23 -5.30 -3.60
N PHE A 256 10.37 -4.95 -2.65
CA PHE A 256 8.92 -5.02 -2.74
C PHE A 256 8.28 -3.72 -2.26
N ALA A 257 7.06 -3.46 -2.72
CA ALA A 257 6.20 -2.46 -2.11
C ALA A 257 4.84 -3.07 -1.75
N GLU A 258 4.31 -2.73 -0.59
CA GLU A 258 2.96 -3.13 -0.17
C GLU A 258 2.06 -1.89 -0.04
N ILE A 259 0.97 -1.87 -0.80
CA ILE A 259 -0.07 -0.85 -0.68
C ILE A 259 -0.97 -1.21 0.50
N ILE A 260 -1.04 -0.32 1.47
CA ILE A 260 -1.83 -0.43 2.69
C ILE A 260 -2.97 0.60 2.54
N THR A 261 -4.18 0.20 2.13
CA THR A 261 -4.66 -1.18 1.88
C THR A 261 -5.57 -1.27 0.65
N TRP A 262 -5.92 -2.48 0.24
CA TRP A 262 -6.99 -2.71 -0.74
C TRP A 262 -8.36 -2.34 -0.17
N ASN A 263 -8.76 -2.88 0.98
CA ASN A 263 -10.15 -2.84 1.45
C ASN A 263 -10.35 -2.58 2.96
N ASP A 264 -9.37 -1.98 3.65
CA ASP A 264 -9.56 -1.62 5.06
C ASP A 264 -10.40 -0.33 5.21
N ALA A 265 -11.72 -0.51 5.26
CA ALA A 265 -12.68 0.55 5.51
C ALA A 265 -12.57 1.12 6.92
N GLY A 266 -12.19 0.30 7.92
CA GLY A 266 -12.14 0.70 9.32
C GLY A 266 -11.04 1.70 9.65
N GLU A 267 -10.07 1.90 8.76
CA GLU A 267 -9.03 2.93 8.89
C GLU A 267 -9.02 3.90 7.69
N SER A 268 -10.05 3.84 6.85
CA SER A 268 -10.33 4.72 5.71
C SER A 268 -9.26 4.76 4.61
N HIS A 269 -8.21 3.97 4.68
CA HIS A 269 -7.07 4.01 3.74
C HIS A 269 -7.13 3.01 2.58
N TYR A 270 -8.32 2.45 2.34
CA TYR A 270 -8.59 1.57 1.22
C TYR A 270 -8.47 2.28 -0.13
N ILE A 271 -8.05 1.54 -1.15
CA ILE A 271 -8.01 1.99 -2.56
C ILE A 271 -8.89 1.14 -3.49
N GLY A 272 -9.39 0.00 -3.01
CA GLY A 272 -10.25 -0.95 -3.69
C GLY A 272 -11.71 -0.87 -3.22
N ASN A 273 -12.47 -1.92 -3.47
CA ASN A 273 -13.90 -1.95 -3.13
C ASN A 273 -14.13 -2.30 -1.67
N ILE A 274 -15.15 -1.66 -1.09
CA ILE A 274 -15.69 -2.02 0.22
C ILE A 274 -16.99 -2.81 0.02
N TRP A 275 -16.99 -4.07 0.43
CA TRP A 275 -18.15 -4.95 0.33
C TRP A 275 -18.98 -4.93 1.62
N PRO A 276 -20.24 -4.45 1.60
CA PRO A 276 -21.03 -4.27 2.83
C PRO A 276 -21.25 -5.56 3.63
N GLU A 277 -21.26 -6.74 2.99
CA GLU A 277 -21.46 -8.01 3.69
C GLU A 277 -20.37 -8.35 4.71
N GLY A 278 -19.17 -7.77 4.54
CA GLY A 278 -18.02 -7.98 5.40
C GLY A 278 -17.80 -6.86 6.42
N GLN A 279 -18.64 -5.82 6.41
CA GLN A 279 -18.39 -4.59 7.15
C GLN A 279 -19.49 -4.29 8.19
N PRO A 280 -19.11 -4.02 9.44
CA PRO A 280 -19.99 -3.44 10.45
C PRO A 280 -20.64 -2.12 10.01
N SER A 281 -21.85 -1.85 10.50
CA SER A 281 -22.62 -0.66 10.12
C SER A 281 -22.00 0.66 10.58
N ASP A 282 -21.25 0.66 11.68
CA ASP A 282 -20.51 1.81 12.20
C ASP A 282 -19.36 2.19 11.26
N ILE A 283 -18.63 1.21 10.72
CA ILE A 283 -17.62 1.46 9.68
C ILE A 283 -18.27 2.00 8.40
N LEU A 284 -19.37 1.37 7.94
CA LEU A 284 -20.06 1.81 6.72
C LEU A 284 -20.68 3.21 6.82
N ALA A 285 -20.86 3.74 8.03
CA ALA A 285 -21.35 5.09 8.27
C ALA A 285 -20.34 6.17 7.82
N TYR A 286 -19.04 5.86 7.82
CA TYR A 286 -18.00 6.81 7.43
C TYR A 286 -17.10 6.33 6.28
N ALA A 287 -17.17 5.07 5.86
CA ALA A 287 -16.36 4.49 4.79
C ALA A 287 -17.17 3.49 3.94
N ASN A 288 -17.44 3.83 2.68
CA ASN A 288 -18.13 2.97 1.71
C ASN A 288 -17.91 3.46 0.27
N ASN A 289 -18.26 2.65 -0.73
CA ASN A 289 -18.01 2.98 -2.15
C ASN A 289 -18.86 4.15 -2.68
N ASP A 290 -20.07 4.34 -2.17
CA ASP A 290 -21.02 5.31 -2.73
C ASP A 290 -20.74 6.73 -2.21
N ASP A 291 -20.51 6.82 -0.90
CA ASP A 291 -20.28 8.06 -0.20
C ASP A 291 -18.80 8.44 -0.15
N TRP A 292 -17.88 7.48 -0.16
CA TRP A 292 -16.44 7.69 0.05
C TRP A 292 -15.62 6.90 -1.01
N PRO A 293 -15.74 7.23 -2.30
CA PRO A 293 -15.17 6.45 -3.41
C PRO A 293 -13.65 6.65 -3.56
N HIS A 294 -12.86 5.92 -2.78
CA HIS A 294 -11.39 6.02 -2.81
C HIS A 294 -10.73 5.43 -4.06
N SER A 295 -11.49 4.72 -4.90
CA SER A 295 -11.01 4.17 -6.18
C SER A 295 -10.49 5.24 -7.14
N ALA A 296 -10.85 6.51 -6.93
CA ALA A 296 -10.33 7.63 -7.70
C ALA A 296 -8.80 7.82 -7.59
N TRP A 297 -8.13 7.28 -6.57
CA TRP A 297 -6.65 7.26 -6.51
C TRP A 297 -6.02 6.22 -7.45
N GLN A 298 -6.74 5.18 -7.86
CA GLN A 298 -6.20 4.03 -8.58
C GLN A 298 -5.45 4.40 -9.87
N PRO A 299 -5.89 5.36 -10.72
CA PRO A 299 -5.14 5.72 -11.93
C PRO A 299 -3.74 6.29 -11.64
N VAL A 300 -3.60 7.07 -10.56
CA VAL A 300 -2.31 7.63 -10.11
C VAL A 300 -1.43 6.52 -9.57
N ILE A 301 -1.99 5.63 -8.75
CA ILE A 301 -1.29 4.46 -8.18
C ILE A 301 -0.82 3.52 -9.29
N LYS A 302 -1.65 3.23 -10.30
CA LYS A 302 -1.29 2.42 -11.47
C LYS A 302 -0.10 2.99 -12.23
N SER A 303 -0.06 4.32 -12.40
CA SER A 303 1.08 5.00 -13.01
C SER A 303 2.36 4.85 -12.17
N TRP A 304 2.24 4.98 -10.85
CA TRP A 304 3.35 4.78 -9.93
C TRP A 304 3.88 3.34 -9.96
N ILE A 305 2.99 2.33 -9.96
CA ILE A 305 3.37 0.91 -10.07
C ILE A 305 4.19 0.68 -11.34
N ALA A 306 3.75 1.22 -12.47
CA ALA A 306 4.45 1.08 -13.74
C ALA A 306 5.86 1.72 -13.69
N ALA A 307 5.97 2.94 -13.15
CA ALA A 307 7.27 3.62 -12.99
C ALA A 307 8.19 2.87 -12.01
N TYR A 308 7.66 2.40 -10.88
CA TYR A 308 8.40 1.65 -9.87
C TYR A 308 8.99 0.37 -10.46
N LYS A 309 8.16 -0.42 -11.16
CA LYS A 309 8.58 -1.65 -11.83
C LYS A 309 9.60 -1.42 -12.94
N ALA A 310 9.52 -0.28 -13.63
CA ALA A 310 10.48 0.12 -14.65
C ALA A 310 11.79 0.71 -14.07
N GLY A 311 11.88 0.90 -12.75
CA GLY A 311 13.02 1.59 -12.13
C GLY A 311 13.11 3.08 -12.47
N GLY A 312 11.97 3.70 -12.76
CA GLY A 312 11.85 5.11 -13.09
C GLY A 312 11.68 6.01 -11.85
N ASP A 313 11.47 7.29 -12.11
CA ASP A 313 11.20 8.33 -11.12
C ASP A 313 9.85 9.04 -11.37
N ALA A 314 9.52 10.02 -10.54
CA ALA A 314 8.26 10.77 -10.63
C ALA A 314 8.06 11.47 -12.00
N SER A 315 9.13 11.85 -12.69
CA SER A 315 9.07 12.46 -14.02
C SER A 315 8.78 11.45 -15.13
N SER A 316 9.07 10.17 -14.88
CA SER A 316 8.81 9.06 -15.80
C SER A 316 7.39 8.47 -15.70
N MET A 317 6.63 8.84 -14.66
CA MET A 317 5.25 8.41 -14.51
C MET A 317 4.42 8.88 -15.72
N SER A 318 3.61 7.98 -16.28
CA SER A 318 2.77 8.27 -17.45
C SER A 318 1.32 7.84 -17.23
N PRO A 319 0.34 8.51 -17.86
CA PRO A 319 -1.05 8.07 -17.84
C PRO A 319 -1.21 6.61 -18.34
N PRO A 320 -1.86 5.71 -17.59
CA PRO A 320 -1.85 4.28 -17.90
C PRO A 320 -2.56 3.84 -19.20
N SER A 321 -3.33 4.72 -19.84
CA SER A 321 -4.13 4.46 -21.03
C SER A 321 -3.76 5.35 -22.23
N GLY A 322 -2.60 6.02 -22.19
CA GLY A 322 -2.19 6.96 -23.24
C GLY A 322 -3.02 8.26 -23.28
N SER A 323 -3.88 8.50 -22.29
CA SER A 323 -4.57 9.77 -22.08
C SER A 323 -3.57 10.91 -21.87
N ALA A 324 -3.98 12.16 -22.13
CA ALA A 324 -3.12 13.33 -21.91
C ALA A 324 -2.72 13.50 -20.43
N ALA A 325 -3.62 13.13 -19.52
CA ALA A 325 -3.36 13.07 -18.08
C ALA A 325 -4.33 12.11 -17.39
N VAL A 326 -4.01 11.76 -16.14
CA VAL A 326 -4.92 11.15 -15.15
C VAL A 326 -4.67 11.80 -13.80
N GLY A 327 -5.63 11.78 -12.90
CA GLY A 327 -5.42 12.36 -11.58
C GLY A 327 -6.55 12.12 -10.59
N ALA A 328 -6.34 12.60 -9.38
CA ALA A 328 -7.32 12.60 -8.31
C ALA A 328 -7.24 13.91 -7.52
N MET A 329 -8.38 14.35 -7.01
CA MET A 329 -8.51 15.40 -6.01
C MET A 329 -9.05 14.80 -4.72
N TRP A 330 -8.55 15.21 -3.56
CA TRP A 330 -9.11 14.81 -2.28
C TRP A 330 -9.12 15.92 -1.23
N TYR A 331 -10.08 15.86 -0.31
CA TYR A 331 -10.33 16.86 0.72
C TYR A 331 -11.22 16.29 1.83
N ARG A 332 -11.17 16.88 3.04
CA ARG A 332 -12.17 16.63 4.10
C ARG A 332 -13.46 17.40 3.82
N THR A 333 -14.61 16.84 4.20
CA THR A 333 -15.93 17.51 4.06
C THR A 333 -16.19 18.56 5.14
N ILE A 334 -15.32 18.66 6.14
CA ILE A 334 -15.38 19.67 7.20
C ILE A 334 -13.98 20.28 7.43
N PRO A 335 -13.91 21.57 7.82
CA PRO A 335 -12.67 22.15 8.35
C PRO A 335 -12.20 21.41 9.60
N LYS A 336 -10.89 21.37 9.85
CA LYS A 336 -10.32 20.70 11.04
C LYS A 336 -10.86 21.24 12.37
N ASP A 337 -11.20 22.52 12.39
CA ASP A 337 -11.72 23.23 13.57
C ASP A 337 -13.27 23.18 13.66
N ALA A 338 -13.94 22.36 12.85
CA ALA A 338 -15.38 22.13 12.94
C ALA A 338 -15.81 21.75 14.37
N ALA A 339 -17.03 22.10 14.76
CA ALA A 339 -17.51 21.87 16.13
C ALA A 339 -17.82 20.38 16.40
N CYS A 340 -17.94 19.58 15.35
CA CYS A 340 -18.32 18.18 15.36
C CYS A 340 -19.64 17.95 16.09
N GLY A 341 -20.62 18.85 15.92
CA GLY A 341 -21.88 18.81 16.68
C GLY A 341 -21.71 18.94 18.20
N GLY A 342 -20.54 19.36 18.68
CA GLY A 342 -20.16 19.37 20.10
C GLY A 342 -19.51 18.08 20.60
N GLY A 343 -19.27 17.11 19.72
CA GLY A 343 -18.60 15.84 20.00
C GLY A 343 -17.06 15.95 20.08
N ALA A 344 -16.43 14.81 20.38
CA ALA A 344 -14.97 14.69 20.33
C ALA A 344 -14.46 14.74 18.88
N LYS A 345 -13.22 15.19 18.72
CA LYS A 345 -12.48 15.09 17.47
C LYS A 345 -11.52 13.90 17.55
N PRO A 346 -11.16 13.29 16.41
CA PRO A 346 -10.17 12.23 16.38
C PRO A 346 -8.85 12.67 16.99
N ASP A 347 -8.16 11.76 17.66
CA ASP A 347 -6.79 12.00 18.10
C ASP A 347 -5.91 12.47 16.94
N ASN A 348 -5.00 13.38 17.23
CA ASN A 348 -4.08 14.02 16.26
C ASN A 348 -4.75 14.87 15.18
N TRP A 349 -6.04 15.21 15.30
CA TRP A 349 -6.74 16.11 14.39
C TRP A 349 -6.00 17.44 14.17
N GLN A 350 -5.20 17.94 15.11
CA GLN A 350 -4.47 19.20 14.97
C GLN A 350 -3.45 19.18 13.83
N SER A 351 -2.96 17.99 13.43
CA SER A 351 -2.06 17.81 12.29
C SER A 351 -2.73 18.07 10.95
N ALA A 352 -4.05 18.02 10.88
CA ALA A 352 -4.86 18.32 9.71
C ALA A 352 -4.54 19.70 9.11
N ALA A 353 -4.56 19.78 7.78
CA ALA A 353 -4.49 21.04 7.04
C ALA A 353 -5.76 21.25 6.21
N ASP A 354 -6.37 22.43 6.32
CA ASP A 354 -7.57 22.77 5.54
C ASP A 354 -7.19 23.14 4.12
N ALA A 355 -7.16 22.10 3.27
CA ALA A 355 -6.66 22.17 1.90
C ALA A 355 -7.46 21.32 0.91
N VAL A 356 -7.40 21.72 -0.36
CA VAL A 356 -7.76 20.86 -1.50
C VAL A 356 -6.47 20.22 -2.02
N ASN A 357 -6.42 18.91 -2.01
CA ASN A 357 -5.24 18.14 -2.36
C ASN A 357 -5.40 17.49 -3.72
N TYR A 358 -4.30 17.27 -4.43
CA TYR A 358 -4.36 16.63 -5.73
C TYR A 358 -3.06 15.92 -6.11
N ALA A 359 -3.21 14.97 -7.02
CA ALA A 359 -2.13 14.37 -7.80
C ALA A 359 -2.60 14.23 -9.25
N VAL A 360 -1.81 14.70 -10.21
CA VAL A 360 -2.06 14.66 -11.65
C VAL A 360 -0.80 14.16 -12.35
N VAL A 361 -0.92 13.04 -13.05
CA VAL A 361 0.13 12.52 -13.92
C VAL A 361 -0.13 13.02 -15.33
N VAL A 362 0.81 13.75 -15.90
CA VAL A 362 0.71 14.38 -17.22
C VAL A 362 1.64 13.67 -18.21
N ALA A 363 1.14 13.37 -19.41
CA ALA A 363 1.93 12.72 -20.44
C ALA A 363 3.11 13.61 -20.90
N SER A 364 4.15 12.96 -21.41
CA SER A 364 5.26 13.67 -22.04
C SER A 364 4.79 14.44 -23.28
N GLY A 365 5.35 15.64 -23.49
CA GLY A 365 4.97 16.51 -24.61
C GLY A 365 3.71 17.36 -24.38
N SER A 366 3.01 17.23 -23.25
CA SER A 366 1.83 18.04 -22.90
C SER A 366 2.18 19.40 -22.26
N ALA A 367 3.20 20.09 -22.78
CA ALA A 367 3.68 21.37 -22.25
C ALA A 367 2.61 22.48 -22.30
N GLY A 368 2.71 23.45 -21.40
CA GLY A 368 1.85 24.64 -21.38
C GLY A 368 0.52 24.49 -20.65
N SER A 369 0.27 23.33 -20.02
CA SER A 369 -0.91 23.15 -19.17
C SER A 369 -0.69 23.74 -17.76
N THR A 370 -1.77 24.17 -17.11
CA THR A 370 -1.79 24.71 -15.75
C THR A 370 -2.76 23.88 -14.91
N ILE A 371 -2.35 23.52 -13.70
CA ILE A 371 -3.25 22.94 -12.70
C ILE A 371 -3.85 24.09 -11.90
N ARG A 372 -5.17 24.21 -11.92
CA ARG A 372 -5.94 25.20 -11.18
C ARG A 372 -6.75 24.53 -10.08
N VAL A 373 -6.65 25.04 -8.87
CA VAL A 373 -7.40 24.55 -7.70
C VAL A 373 -8.37 25.63 -7.24
N THR A 374 -9.65 25.27 -7.19
CA THR A 374 -10.75 26.14 -6.78
C THR A 374 -11.44 25.57 -5.55
N SER A 375 -11.70 26.42 -4.57
CA SER A 375 -12.41 26.07 -3.34
C SER A 375 -13.50 27.09 -3.08
N GLY A 376 -14.74 26.65 -2.89
CA GLY A 376 -15.88 27.53 -2.63
C GLY A 376 -16.07 28.62 -3.70
N GLY A 377 -15.79 28.30 -4.96
CA GLY A 377 -15.85 29.25 -6.09
C GLY A 377 -14.68 30.24 -6.19
N THR A 378 -13.65 30.13 -5.35
CA THR A 378 -12.44 30.96 -5.42
C THR A 378 -11.25 30.13 -5.88
N VAL A 379 -10.49 30.61 -6.86
CA VAL A 379 -9.20 30.00 -7.22
C VAL A 379 -8.21 30.25 -6.08
N ILE A 380 -7.75 29.19 -5.44
CA ILE A 380 -6.84 29.25 -4.29
C ILE A 380 -5.40 28.89 -4.65
N ARG A 381 -5.19 28.21 -5.78
CA ARG A 381 -3.86 27.89 -6.31
C ARG A 381 -3.87 27.72 -7.82
N GLU A 382 -2.82 28.18 -8.48
CA GLU A 382 -2.48 27.81 -9.85
C GLU A 382 -1.00 27.43 -9.93
N SER A 383 -0.67 26.40 -10.70
CA SER A 383 0.71 25.97 -10.93
C SER A 383 0.87 25.41 -12.33
N THR A 384 1.95 25.74 -13.02
CA THR A 384 2.29 25.12 -14.31
C THR A 384 2.47 23.62 -14.14
N ALA A 385 1.84 22.83 -15.00
CA ALA A 385 1.99 21.39 -15.03
C ALA A 385 3.27 20.99 -15.80
N VAL A 386 3.98 20.00 -15.30
CA VAL A 386 5.12 19.35 -15.97
C VAL A 386 4.75 17.92 -16.35
N ALA A 387 5.51 17.30 -17.26
CA ALA A 387 5.35 15.87 -17.53
C ALA A 387 5.69 15.05 -16.28
N GLY A 388 5.02 13.90 -16.11
CA GLY A 388 5.14 13.09 -14.90
C GLY A 388 4.14 13.48 -13.82
N LEU A 389 4.46 13.11 -12.59
CA LEU A 389 3.65 13.38 -11.41
C LEU A 389 3.73 14.86 -10.99
N ASN A 390 2.57 15.50 -10.91
CA ASN A 390 2.36 16.81 -10.32
C ASN A 390 1.45 16.63 -9.10
N TYR A 391 1.78 17.21 -7.96
CA TYR A 391 0.90 17.13 -6.80
C TYR A 391 0.99 18.39 -5.94
N GLY A 392 0.06 18.52 -5.01
CA GLY A 392 0.15 19.54 -3.98
C GLY A 392 -1.05 19.57 -3.05
N SER A 393 -0.86 20.27 -1.94
CA SER A 393 -1.90 20.61 -0.98
C SER A 393 -2.15 22.12 -1.05
N ALA A 394 -3.27 22.52 -1.64
CA ALA A 394 -3.66 23.93 -1.77
C ALA A 394 -4.42 24.37 -0.52
N THR A 395 -3.73 25.03 0.41
CA THR A 395 -4.34 25.60 1.61
C THR A 395 -5.31 26.73 1.28
N GLY A 396 -6.24 27.02 2.21
CA GLY A 396 -7.25 28.06 2.02
C GLY A 396 -8.61 27.48 1.62
N LEU A 397 -8.90 26.26 2.08
CA LEU A 397 -10.19 25.61 1.92
C LEU A 397 -11.34 26.54 2.35
N LYS A 398 -12.36 26.60 1.51
CA LYS A 398 -13.61 27.33 1.70
C LYS A 398 -14.77 26.35 1.64
N LEU A 399 -15.86 26.72 2.31
CA LEU A 399 -17.12 25.97 2.26
C LEU A 399 -17.66 25.89 0.82
N GLY A 400 -18.42 24.83 0.54
CA GLY A 400 -19.02 24.57 -0.77
C GLY A 400 -18.19 23.60 -1.62
N ALA A 401 -18.35 23.72 -2.94
CA ALA A 401 -17.75 22.81 -3.90
C ALA A 401 -16.23 23.01 -4.04
N GLN A 402 -15.54 21.92 -4.32
CA GLN A 402 -14.10 21.87 -4.56
C GLN A 402 -13.85 21.42 -6.00
N LYS A 403 -12.80 21.95 -6.63
CA LYS A 403 -12.48 21.63 -8.01
C LYS A 403 -10.98 21.67 -8.26
N VAL A 404 -10.47 20.71 -9.01
CA VAL A 404 -9.13 20.73 -9.61
C VAL A 404 -9.28 20.60 -11.12
N GLU A 405 -8.61 21.45 -11.87
CA GLU A 405 -8.66 21.47 -13.34
C GLU A 405 -7.25 21.40 -13.90
N LEU A 406 -7.07 20.60 -14.97
CA LEU A 406 -5.93 20.73 -15.86
C LEU A 406 -6.38 21.59 -17.05
N VAL A 407 -5.77 22.76 -17.21
CA VAL A 407 -6.16 23.77 -18.20
C VAL A 407 -5.05 23.93 -19.22
N SER A 408 -5.37 23.91 -20.51
CA SER A 408 -4.41 24.18 -21.60
C SER A 408 -4.94 25.34 -22.45
N GLY A 409 -4.22 26.46 -22.45
CA GLY A 409 -4.74 27.74 -22.97
C GLY A 409 -6.01 28.17 -22.21
N ASP A 410 -7.11 28.36 -22.94
CA ASP A 410 -8.42 28.71 -22.37
C ASP A 410 -9.34 27.48 -22.18
N SER A 411 -8.86 26.27 -22.48
CA SER A 411 -9.66 25.04 -22.45
C SER A 411 -9.34 24.18 -21.23
N VAL A 412 -10.38 23.68 -20.57
CA VAL A 412 -10.25 22.66 -19.54
C VAL A 412 -10.06 21.30 -20.21
N VAL A 413 -8.92 20.66 -19.96
CA VAL A 413 -8.55 19.34 -20.50
C VAL A 413 -9.19 18.23 -19.67
N LEU A 414 -9.09 18.32 -18.34
CA LEU A 414 -9.72 17.41 -17.39
C LEU A 414 -10.14 18.19 -16.15
N ALA A 415 -11.16 17.70 -15.44
CA ALA A 415 -11.59 18.27 -14.17
C ALA A 415 -12.01 17.20 -13.16
N ALA A 416 -11.66 17.43 -11.90
CA ALA A 416 -12.22 16.73 -10.75
C ALA A 416 -13.16 17.71 -10.05
N ASN A 417 -14.41 17.31 -9.86
CA ASN A 417 -15.40 18.08 -9.11
C ASN A 417 -15.72 17.33 -7.81
N SER A 418 -15.87 18.08 -6.72
CA SER A 418 -16.27 17.53 -5.42
C SER A 418 -17.57 16.74 -5.51
N LEU A 419 -17.59 15.54 -4.91
CA LEU A 419 -18.81 14.73 -4.79
C LEU A 419 -19.68 15.19 -3.61
N LYS A 420 -19.05 15.74 -2.56
CA LYS A 420 -19.73 16.39 -1.43
C LYS A 420 -19.17 17.79 -1.19
N ASN A 421 -20.03 18.74 -0.81
CA ASN A 421 -19.58 20.07 -0.42
C ASN A 421 -18.82 20.02 0.91
N VAL A 422 -17.87 20.92 1.07
CA VAL A 422 -17.33 21.24 2.39
C VAL A 422 -18.39 22.03 3.15
N VAL A 423 -18.80 21.52 4.30
CA VAL A 423 -19.76 22.17 5.21
C VAL A 423 -19.05 22.68 6.45
N SER A 424 -19.66 23.61 7.18
CA SER A 424 -19.04 24.20 8.37
C SER A 424 -18.92 23.23 9.53
N ASP A 425 -19.80 22.21 9.57
CA ASP A 425 -19.86 21.26 10.66
C ASP A 425 -20.51 19.93 10.23
N ASP A 426 -20.14 18.85 10.92
CA ASP A 426 -20.72 17.51 10.77
C ASP A 426 -20.72 16.81 12.15
N PRO A 427 -21.89 16.44 12.71
CA PRO A 427 -21.97 15.73 13.98
C PRO A 427 -21.21 14.40 14.01
N ALA A 428 -20.98 13.76 12.85
CA ALA A 428 -20.19 12.54 12.77
C ALA A 428 -18.67 12.79 12.87
N CYS A 429 -18.23 14.05 12.83
CA CYS A 429 -16.82 14.43 12.87
C CYS A 429 -15.95 13.65 11.87
N ASN A 430 -16.49 13.37 10.69
CA ASN A 430 -15.86 12.44 9.76
C ASN A 430 -14.66 13.11 9.05
N PHE A 431 -13.45 12.65 9.39
CA PHE A 431 -12.20 13.13 8.80
C PHE A 431 -11.75 12.27 7.60
N ASN A 432 -12.59 11.32 7.14
CA ASN A 432 -12.39 10.61 5.89
C ASN A 432 -12.36 11.61 4.70
N TYR A 433 -11.74 11.19 3.60
CA TYR A 433 -11.59 12.01 2.42
C TYR A 433 -12.63 11.70 1.36
N GLN A 434 -13.22 12.77 0.83
CA GLN A 434 -13.82 12.68 -0.49
C GLN A 434 -12.70 12.61 -1.52
N VAL A 435 -12.74 11.62 -2.40
CA VAL A 435 -11.78 11.47 -3.50
C VAL A 435 -12.54 11.51 -4.81
N ALA A 436 -12.17 12.45 -5.68
CA ALA A 436 -12.80 12.66 -6.97
C ALA A 436 -11.79 12.43 -8.10
N PRO A 437 -12.15 11.67 -9.14
CA PRO A 437 -11.25 11.43 -10.27
C PRO A 437 -11.13 12.68 -11.14
N LEU A 438 -9.96 12.90 -11.71
CA LEU A 438 -9.74 13.90 -12.76
C LEU A 438 -10.06 13.25 -14.11
N GLN A 439 -11.20 13.64 -14.70
CA GLN A 439 -11.76 13.03 -15.91
C GLN A 439 -12.17 14.05 -16.97
#